data_AF-A0A2N1VD93-F1
#
_entry.id   AF-A0A2N1VD93-F1
#
_cell.length_a   1.000
_cell.length_b   1.000
_cell.length_c   1.000
_cell.angle_alpha   90.00
_cell.angle_beta   90.00
_cell.angle_gamma   90.00
#
_symmetry.space_group_name_H-M   'P 1'
#
loop_
_entity.id
_entity.type
_entity.pdbx_description
1 polymer ?
#
loop_
_entity_poly.entity_id
_entity_poly.type
_entity_poly.pdbx_seq_one_letter_code
_entity_poly.pdbx_strand_id
1 'polypeptide(L)'
;MKKPLIVLLSVICLVNLTYADGARYVSAMKKNISKMDSLYTLGDMADLTNSFLRIGDAEKNKWLPYYYASYLYVITSFTDTVSANKDGYLDRAVKVLALADSLQPDESEIYVIKGLISQARLQVDPMNRFMKYGAEMNANLKKAVMLDQTNPRPEYLMGMTSYYTPEQFGGGVKAAKVMFESALDKFNGFVPKDELMPTWGKKQLENFMKQIPQQ
;
A
#
# COMPACT_ATOMS: atom_id res chain seq x y z
N MET A 1 14.05 -31.47 53.74
CA MET A 1 12.92 -30.62 53.33
C MET A 1 13.10 -30.26 51.85
N LYS A 2 12.32 -30.88 50.96
CA LYS A 2 12.42 -30.73 49.50
C LYS A 2 11.31 -29.81 49.00
N LYS A 3 11.60 -28.56 48.61
CA LYS A 3 10.81 -27.80 47.62
C LYS A 3 11.64 -26.68 46.96
N PRO A 4 12.26 -26.96 45.80
CA PRO A 4 12.48 -25.93 44.79
C PRO A 4 12.01 -26.47 43.43
N LEU A 5 10.70 -26.60 43.22
CA LEU A 5 10.13 -27.05 41.93
C LEU A 5 9.05 -26.11 41.39
N ILE A 6 8.59 -25.12 42.17
CA ILE A 6 7.45 -24.27 41.78
C ILE A 6 7.87 -23.05 40.94
N VAL A 7 9.14 -22.64 40.98
CA VAL A 7 9.61 -21.43 40.27
C VAL A 7 9.90 -21.67 38.78
N LEU A 8 10.09 -22.93 38.36
CA LEU A 8 10.41 -23.26 36.96
C LEU A 8 9.16 -23.37 36.05
N LEU A 9 7.97 -23.57 36.63
CA LEU A 9 6.73 -23.80 35.88
C LEU A 9 6.06 -22.50 35.40
N SER A 10 6.30 -21.38 36.08
CA SER A 10 5.74 -20.06 35.74
C SER A 10 6.42 -19.38 34.55
N VAL A 11 7.68 -19.71 34.26
CA VAL A 11 8.42 -19.13 33.12
C VAL A 11 7.98 -19.73 31.78
N ILE A 12 7.53 -20.99 31.76
CA ILE A 12 7.11 -21.69 30.53
C ILE A 12 5.72 -21.22 30.03
N CYS A 13 4.85 -20.69 30.90
CA CYS A 13 3.54 -20.17 30.48
C CYS A 13 3.63 -18.81 29.76
N LEU A 14 4.61 -17.96 30.09
CA LEU A 14 4.73 -16.62 29.50
C LEU A 14 5.18 -16.64 28.03
N VAL A 15 5.99 -17.64 27.63
CA VAL A 15 6.52 -17.73 26.26
C VAL A 15 5.41 -18.13 25.27
N ASN A 16 4.38 -18.88 25.69
CA ASN A 16 3.31 -19.33 24.81
C ASN A 16 2.30 -18.24 24.43
N LEU A 17 2.16 -17.19 25.25
CA LEU A 17 1.20 -16.12 25.01
C LEU A 17 1.60 -15.25 23.80
N THR A 18 2.89 -14.94 23.66
CA THR A 18 3.39 -14.10 22.55
C THR A 18 3.28 -14.77 21.18
N TYR A 19 3.43 -16.09 21.11
CA TYR A 19 3.27 -16.84 19.85
C TYR A 19 1.81 -16.95 19.42
N ALA A 20 0.88 -17.12 20.38
CA ALA A 20 -0.55 -17.20 20.10
C ALA A 20 -1.11 -15.87 19.58
N ASP A 21 -0.66 -14.74 20.13
CA ASP A 21 -1.06 -13.41 19.68
C ASP A 21 -0.53 -13.10 18.27
N GLY A 22 0.73 -13.47 17.98
CA GLY A 22 1.29 -13.35 16.63
C GLY A 22 0.51 -14.14 15.57
N ALA A 23 0.11 -15.38 15.87
CA ALA A 23 -0.67 -16.20 14.95
C ALA A 23 -2.08 -15.64 14.69
N ARG A 24 -2.72 -15.07 15.72
CA ARG A 24 -4.03 -14.41 15.59
C ARG A 24 -3.97 -13.17 14.71
N TYR A 25 -2.98 -12.31 14.94
CA TYR A 25 -2.72 -11.13 14.12
C TYR A 25 -2.55 -11.51 12.64
N VAL A 26 -1.65 -12.45 12.36
CA VAL A 26 -1.35 -12.92 11.00
C VAL A 26 -2.60 -13.48 10.32
N SER A 27 -3.35 -14.34 11.01
CA SER A 27 -4.60 -14.92 10.48
C SER A 27 -5.64 -13.84 10.17
N ALA A 28 -5.83 -12.86 11.06
CA ALA A 28 -6.75 -11.76 10.85
C ALA A 28 -6.35 -10.88 9.67
N MET A 29 -5.06 -10.58 9.53
CA MET A 29 -4.52 -9.81 8.40
C MET A 29 -4.72 -10.56 7.09
N LYS A 30 -4.32 -11.84 6.98
CA LYS A 30 -4.48 -12.65 5.76
C LYS A 30 -5.93 -12.70 5.30
N LYS A 31 -6.86 -12.91 6.24
CA LYS A 31 -8.31 -12.93 5.97
C LYS A 31 -8.81 -11.61 5.37
N ASN A 32 -8.26 -10.48 5.78
CA ASN A 32 -8.66 -9.17 5.27
C ASN A 32 -7.96 -8.84 3.96
N ILE A 33 -6.66 -9.14 3.83
CA ILE A 33 -5.90 -8.96 2.59
C ILE A 33 -6.53 -9.75 1.44
N SER A 34 -6.97 -11.00 1.69
CA SER A 34 -7.61 -11.82 0.65
C SER A 34 -8.93 -11.28 0.12
N LYS A 35 -9.57 -10.32 0.82
CA LYS A 35 -10.81 -9.67 0.37
C LYS A 35 -10.56 -8.48 -0.54
N MET A 36 -9.33 -7.99 -0.65
CA MET A 36 -9.01 -6.78 -1.41
C MET A 36 -9.34 -6.92 -2.90
N ASP A 37 -9.26 -8.13 -3.45
CA ASP A 37 -9.58 -8.41 -4.86
C ASP A 37 -11.09 -8.54 -5.15
N SER A 38 -11.93 -8.48 -4.12
CA SER A 38 -13.39 -8.68 -4.19
C SER A 38 -14.19 -7.47 -3.69
N LEU A 39 -13.60 -6.28 -3.73
CA LEU A 39 -14.27 -5.04 -3.36
C LEU A 39 -15.05 -4.48 -4.54
N TYR A 40 -16.37 -4.36 -4.41
CA TYR A 40 -17.25 -3.91 -5.49
C TYR A 40 -17.93 -2.58 -5.22
N THR A 41 -18.11 -2.22 -3.93
CA THR A 41 -18.82 -1.01 -3.52
C THR A 41 -18.00 -0.15 -2.56
N LEU A 42 -18.38 1.13 -2.44
CA LEU A 42 -17.80 2.03 -1.42
C LEU A 42 -18.06 1.52 0.00
N GLY A 43 -19.18 0.81 0.23
CA GLY A 43 -19.49 0.16 1.51
C GLY A 43 -18.50 -0.94 1.84
N ASP A 44 -18.21 -1.83 0.89
CA ASP A 44 -17.23 -2.92 1.08
C ASP A 44 -15.83 -2.35 1.43
N MET A 45 -15.45 -1.27 0.74
CA MET A 45 -14.17 -0.59 0.99
C MET A 45 -14.14 0.02 2.39
N ALA A 46 -15.22 0.66 2.83
CA ALA A 46 -15.33 1.23 4.17
C ALA A 46 -15.23 0.14 5.26
N ASP A 47 -15.95 -0.97 5.09
CA ASP A 47 -15.95 -2.09 6.03
C ASP A 47 -14.59 -2.77 6.15
N LEU A 48 -13.91 -2.98 5.01
CA LEU A 48 -12.57 -3.56 5.01
C LEU A 48 -11.55 -2.59 5.61
N THR A 49 -11.64 -1.30 5.29
CA THR A 49 -10.78 -0.26 5.90
C THR A 49 -10.93 -0.23 7.41
N ASN A 50 -12.17 -0.22 7.91
CA ASN A 50 -12.46 -0.28 9.34
C ASN A 50 -11.96 -1.58 9.99
N SER A 51 -11.96 -2.69 9.27
CA SER A 51 -11.41 -3.96 9.75
C SER A 51 -9.90 -3.89 9.96
N PHE A 52 -9.16 -3.26 9.05
CA PHE A 52 -7.73 -3.02 9.24
C PHE A 52 -7.44 -2.03 10.37
N LEU A 53 -8.21 -0.95 10.48
CA LEU A 53 -8.06 0.02 11.58
C LEU A 53 -8.25 -0.63 12.95
N ARG A 54 -9.29 -1.46 13.12
CA ARG A 54 -9.49 -2.23 14.37
C ARG A 54 -8.33 -3.15 14.70
N ILE A 55 -7.71 -3.78 13.69
CA ILE A 55 -6.51 -4.60 13.90
C ILE A 55 -5.35 -3.71 14.36
N GLY A 56 -5.10 -2.58 13.71
CA GLY A 56 -4.05 -1.65 14.12
C GLY A 56 -4.25 -1.14 15.56
N ASP A 57 -5.48 -0.78 15.92
CA ASP A 57 -5.81 -0.28 17.26
C ASP A 57 -5.60 -1.32 18.37
N ALA A 58 -5.79 -2.61 18.06
CA ALA A 58 -5.48 -3.72 18.95
C ALA A 58 -3.97 -4.03 18.96
N GLU A 59 -3.32 -3.98 17.79
CA GLU A 59 -1.94 -4.39 17.54
C GLU A 59 -1.06 -3.17 17.24
N LYS A 60 -1.00 -2.24 18.20
CA LYS A 60 -0.44 -0.88 18.02
C LYS A 60 1.03 -0.82 17.59
N ASN A 61 1.75 -1.93 17.68
CA ASN A 61 3.14 -2.05 17.23
C ASN A 61 3.28 -2.60 15.80
N LYS A 62 2.16 -2.76 15.07
CA LYS A 62 2.14 -3.27 13.69
C LYS A 62 1.77 -2.17 12.72
N TRP A 63 2.64 -1.92 11.75
CA TRP A 63 2.45 -0.87 10.74
C TRP A 63 1.53 -1.30 9.58
N LEU A 64 1.53 -2.59 9.22
CA LEU A 64 0.80 -3.12 8.06
C LEU A 64 -0.72 -2.86 8.08
N PRO A 65 -1.45 -2.99 9.21
CA PRO A 65 -2.87 -2.67 9.24
C PRO A 65 -3.15 -1.22 8.82
N TYR A 66 -2.34 -0.28 9.33
CA TYR A 66 -2.44 1.13 8.96
C TYR A 66 -2.04 1.39 7.49
N TYR A 67 -1.01 0.69 6.99
CA TYR A 67 -0.66 0.72 5.56
C TYR A 67 -1.84 0.32 4.67
N TYR A 68 -2.48 -0.82 4.95
CA TYR A 68 -3.59 -1.33 4.15
C TYR A 68 -4.84 -0.45 4.26
N ALA A 69 -5.12 0.09 5.44
CA ALA A 69 -6.21 1.06 5.62
C ALA A 69 -5.95 2.34 4.81
N SER A 70 -4.71 2.87 4.83
CA SER A 70 -4.35 4.01 3.98
C SER A 70 -4.50 3.70 2.50
N TYR A 71 -4.00 2.54 2.04
CA TYR A 71 -4.17 2.11 0.65
C TYR A 71 -5.64 2.09 0.25
N LEU A 72 -6.52 1.50 1.07
CA LEU A 72 -7.95 1.42 0.77
C LEU A 72 -8.63 2.79 0.74
N TYR A 73 -8.23 3.74 1.58
CA TYR A 73 -8.74 5.12 1.44
C TYR A 73 -8.37 5.74 0.10
N VAL A 74 -7.14 5.50 -0.39
CA VAL A 74 -6.74 5.99 -1.72
C VAL A 74 -7.53 5.30 -2.83
N ILE A 75 -7.70 3.98 -2.76
CA ILE A 75 -8.54 3.24 -3.72
C ILE A 75 -9.98 3.75 -3.69
N THR A 76 -10.54 4.01 -2.51
CA THR A 76 -11.88 4.60 -2.34
C THR A 76 -11.97 5.96 -3.03
N SER A 77 -10.94 6.79 -2.96
CA SER A 77 -10.88 8.08 -3.68
C SER A 77 -10.86 7.92 -5.20
N PHE A 78 -10.28 6.84 -5.74
CA PHE A 78 -10.34 6.56 -7.17
C PHE A 78 -11.71 6.03 -7.58
N THR A 79 -12.34 5.22 -6.74
CA THR A 79 -13.64 4.58 -7.01
C THR A 79 -14.84 5.51 -6.83
N ASP A 80 -14.81 6.42 -5.85
CA ASP A 80 -15.91 7.37 -5.64
C ASP A 80 -16.02 8.33 -6.84
N THR A 81 -17.21 8.40 -7.43
CA THR A 81 -17.48 9.27 -8.57
C THR A 81 -17.78 10.71 -8.15
N VAL A 82 -18.04 10.95 -6.85
CA VAL A 82 -18.31 12.27 -6.30
C VAL A 82 -16.98 12.97 -5.97
N SER A 83 -16.55 13.87 -6.86
CA SER A 83 -15.26 14.58 -6.74
C SER A 83 -15.06 15.27 -5.37
N ALA A 84 -16.12 15.87 -4.81
CA ALA A 84 -16.08 16.56 -3.52
C ALA A 84 -15.68 15.65 -2.33
N ASN A 85 -15.85 14.33 -2.43
CA ASN A 85 -15.50 13.38 -1.38
C ASN A 85 -14.02 12.97 -1.41
N LYS A 86 -13.39 13.06 -2.58
CA LYS A 86 -12.07 12.47 -2.85
C LYS A 86 -11.00 12.96 -1.89
N ASP A 87 -10.90 14.26 -1.72
CA ASP A 87 -9.92 14.88 -0.82
C ASP A 87 -10.14 14.44 0.64
N GLY A 88 -11.38 14.18 1.06
CA GLY A 88 -11.69 13.70 2.41
C GLY A 88 -11.19 12.28 2.68
N TYR A 89 -11.24 11.38 1.69
CA TYR A 89 -10.60 10.06 1.83
C TYR A 89 -9.08 10.18 1.89
N LEU A 90 -8.50 11.05 1.06
CA LEU A 90 -7.05 11.24 1.02
C LEU A 90 -6.52 11.91 2.29
N ASP A 91 -7.29 12.75 2.97
CA ASP A 91 -6.94 13.28 4.30
C ASP A 91 -6.84 12.15 5.34
N ARG A 92 -7.77 11.18 5.28
CA ARG A 92 -7.75 10.01 6.16
C ARG A 92 -6.58 9.08 5.83
N ALA A 93 -6.30 8.88 4.55
CA ALA A 93 -5.14 8.11 4.09
C ALA A 93 -3.84 8.67 4.70
N VAL A 94 -3.61 9.99 4.58
CA VAL A 94 -2.42 10.64 5.15
C VAL A 94 -2.32 10.44 6.66
N LYS A 95 -3.42 10.67 7.40
CA LYS A 95 -3.44 10.52 8.86
C LYS A 95 -3.10 9.09 9.31
N VAL A 96 -3.69 8.11 8.64
CA VAL A 96 -3.48 6.69 8.98
C VAL A 96 -2.09 6.22 8.55
N LEU A 97 -1.61 6.64 7.38
CA LEU A 97 -0.27 6.30 6.92
C LEU A 97 0.82 6.86 7.84
N ALA A 98 0.60 8.03 8.45
CA ALA A 98 1.54 8.58 9.43
C ALA A 98 1.74 7.64 10.64
N LEU A 99 0.71 6.88 11.04
CA LEU A 99 0.86 5.85 12.07
C LEU A 99 1.78 4.72 11.58
N ALA A 100 1.56 4.23 10.36
CA ALA A 100 2.43 3.22 9.75
C ALA A 100 3.89 3.71 9.66
N ASP A 101 4.11 4.94 9.21
CA ASP A 101 5.43 5.55 9.02
C ASP A 101 6.16 5.73 10.36
N SER A 102 5.43 6.09 11.43
CA SER A 102 6.01 6.18 12.78
C SER A 102 6.46 4.84 13.35
N LEU A 103 5.80 3.74 12.96
CA LEU A 103 6.08 2.39 13.42
C LEU A 103 7.16 1.70 12.59
N GLN A 104 7.25 2.05 11.30
CA GLN A 104 8.18 1.49 10.35
C GLN A 104 8.75 2.60 9.45
N PRO A 105 9.64 3.45 9.98
CA PRO A 105 10.26 4.51 9.20
C PRO A 105 11.15 3.93 8.09
N ASP A 106 11.35 4.71 7.03
CA ASP A 106 12.20 4.35 5.88
C ASP A 106 11.80 3.02 5.19
N GLU A 107 10.51 2.67 5.22
CA GLU A 107 9.98 1.52 4.45
C GLU A 107 9.48 1.94 3.07
N SER A 108 10.01 1.29 2.04
CA SER A 108 9.72 1.57 0.63
C SER A 108 8.23 1.60 0.33
N GLU A 109 7.48 0.63 0.85
CA GLU A 109 6.02 0.54 0.67
C GLU A 109 5.27 1.77 1.21
N ILE A 110 5.73 2.37 2.31
CA ILE A 110 5.09 3.57 2.85
C ILE A 110 5.27 4.75 1.89
N TYR A 111 6.45 4.90 1.31
CA TYR A 111 6.71 5.92 0.29
C TYR A 111 5.95 5.66 -1.02
N VAL A 112 5.67 4.40 -1.37
CA VAL A 112 4.74 4.06 -2.46
C VAL A 112 3.36 4.66 -2.18
N ILE A 113 2.81 4.49 -0.97
CA ILE A 113 1.48 5.04 -0.65
C ILE A 113 1.50 6.57 -0.58
N LYS A 114 2.58 7.21 -0.07
CA LYS A 114 2.74 8.67 -0.15
C LYS A 114 2.69 9.18 -1.60
N GLY A 115 3.37 8.48 -2.50
CA GLY A 115 3.32 8.74 -3.94
C GLY A 115 1.92 8.55 -4.52
N LEU A 116 1.24 7.46 -4.16
CA LEU A 116 -0.13 7.17 -4.61
C LEU A 116 -1.16 8.19 -4.12
N ILE A 117 -1.05 8.66 -2.87
CA ILE A 117 -1.86 9.75 -2.32
C ILE A 117 -1.67 11.02 -3.17
N SER A 118 -0.41 11.37 -3.47
CA SER A 118 -0.08 12.55 -4.27
C SER A 118 -0.67 12.42 -5.69
N GLN A 119 -0.55 11.25 -6.31
CA GLN A 119 -1.18 10.95 -7.60
C GLN A 119 -2.70 11.12 -7.55
N ALA A 120 -3.37 10.61 -6.49
CA ALA A 120 -4.81 10.77 -6.33
C ALA A 120 -5.22 12.23 -6.15
N ARG A 121 -4.47 13.00 -5.35
CA ARG A 121 -4.70 14.45 -5.17
C ARG A 121 -4.56 15.22 -6.47
N LEU A 122 -3.59 14.84 -7.29
CA LEU A 122 -3.37 15.41 -8.61
C LEU A 122 -4.57 15.17 -9.51
N GLN A 123 -5.09 13.94 -9.56
CA GLN A 123 -6.22 13.59 -10.41
C GLN A 123 -7.52 14.33 -10.07
N VAL A 124 -7.69 14.80 -8.83
CA VAL A 124 -8.87 15.60 -8.42
C VAL A 124 -8.95 16.93 -9.17
N ASP A 125 -7.80 17.60 -9.38
CA ASP A 125 -7.72 18.89 -10.08
C ASP A 125 -6.34 19.04 -10.74
N PRO A 126 -6.13 18.41 -11.91
CA PRO A 126 -4.81 18.35 -12.53
C PRO A 126 -4.24 19.72 -12.88
N MET A 127 -5.10 20.65 -13.35
CA MET A 127 -4.67 21.96 -13.82
C MET A 127 -4.07 22.81 -12.69
N ASN A 128 -4.67 22.78 -11.51
CA ASN A 128 -4.20 23.61 -10.40
C ASN A 128 -3.17 22.88 -9.51
N ARG A 129 -3.11 21.55 -9.57
CA ARG A 129 -2.34 20.76 -8.61
C ARG A 129 -1.10 20.04 -9.16
N PHE A 130 -0.84 20.11 -10.47
CA PHE A 130 0.30 19.41 -11.09
C PHE A 130 1.65 19.77 -10.49
N MET A 131 1.93 21.06 -10.26
CA MET A 131 3.23 21.48 -9.73
C MET A 131 3.52 20.86 -8.37
N LYS A 132 2.55 20.92 -7.46
CA LYS A 132 2.71 20.41 -6.09
C LYS A 132 2.73 18.89 -6.07
N TYR A 133 1.61 18.27 -6.46
CA TYR A 133 1.45 16.83 -6.25
C TYR A 133 2.24 16.00 -7.27
N GLY A 134 2.56 16.55 -8.44
CA GLY A 134 3.52 15.92 -9.35
C GLY A 134 4.93 15.86 -8.76
N ALA A 135 5.40 16.95 -8.15
CA ALA A 135 6.70 16.96 -7.46
C ALA A 135 6.72 16.03 -6.23
N GLU A 136 5.69 16.08 -5.38
CA GLU A 136 5.55 15.22 -4.20
C GLU A 136 5.49 13.73 -4.59
N MET A 137 4.71 13.39 -5.61
CA MET A 137 4.63 12.02 -6.13
C MET A 137 6.01 11.54 -6.59
N ASN A 138 6.69 12.31 -7.45
CA ASN A 138 8.00 11.94 -7.98
C ASN A 138 9.05 11.78 -6.88
N ALA A 139 9.07 12.67 -5.88
CA ALA A 139 10.00 12.59 -4.77
C ALA A 139 9.77 11.31 -3.94
N ASN A 140 8.52 11.00 -3.62
CA ASN A 140 8.17 9.82 -2.83
C ASN A 140 8.46 8.52 -3.58
N LEU A 141 8.08 8.40 -4.86
CA LEU A 141 8.34 7.19 -5.63
C LEU A 141 9.84 6.97 -5.87
N LYS A 142 10.63 8.03 -6.09
CA LYS A 142 12.10 7.92 -6.14
C LYS A 142 12.69 7.45 -4.82
N LYS A 143 12.22 7.99 -3.69
CA LYS A 143 12.65 7.54 -2.35
C LYS A 143 12.28 6.07 -2.11
N ALA A 144 11.11 5.62 -2.55
CA ALA A 144 10.73 4.21 -2.47
C ALA A 144 11.70 3.30 -3.25
N VAL A 145 12.10 3.68 -4.47
CA VAL A 145 13.11 2.94 -5.24
C VAL A 145 14.48 2.93 -4.55
N MET A 146 14.89 4.06 -3.97
CA MET A 146 16.17 4.13 -3.23
C MET A 146 16.19 3.25 -1.98
N LEU A 147 15.05 3.11 -1.30
CA LEU A 147 14.92 2.27 -0.11
C LEU A 147 14.86 0.78 -0.45
N ASP A 148 14.22 0.42 -1.56
CA ASP A 148 14.14 -0.94 -2.06
C ASP A 148 14.04 -0.96 -3.59
N GLN A 149 15.16 -1.32 -4.23
CA GLN A 149 15.25 -1.39 -5.69
C GLN A 149 14.45 -2.57 -6.28
N THR A 150 14.12 -3.57 -5.45
CA THR A 150 13.36 -4.76 -5.85
C THR A 150 11.84 -4.54 -5.75
N ASN A 151 11.41 -3.46 -5.08
CA ASN A 151 10.00 -3.11 -4.99
C ASN A 151 9.44 -2.78 -6.39
N PRO A 152 8.43 -3.51 -6.89
CA PRO A 152 7.87 -3.27 -8.21
C PRO A 152 6.91 -2.07 -8.29
N ARG A 153 6.30 -1.70 -7.16
CA ARG A 153 5.20 -0.71 -7.14
C ARG A 153 5.61 0.72 -7.50
N PRO A 154 6.79 1.23 -7.10
CA PRO A 154 7.20 2.57 -7.49
C PRO A 154 7.23 2.76 -9.00
N GLU A 155 7.83 1.82 -9.73
CA GLU A 155 7.92 1.89 -11.20
C GLU A 155 6.58 1.65 -11.87
N TYR A 156 5.74 0.77 -11.31
CA TYR A 156 4.36 0.64 -11.75
C TYR A 156 3.61 1.98 -11.66
N LEU A 157 3.70 2.69 -10.53
CA LEU A 157 3.03 3.98 -10.36
C LEU A 157 3.64 5.10 -11.21
N MET A 158 4.95 5.07 -11.45
CA MET A 158 5.61 5.97 -12.41
C MET A 158 5.10 5.71 -13.84
N GLY A 159 4.99 4.44 -14.24
CA GLY A 159 4.43 4.05 -15.54
C GLY A 159 2.99 4.50 -15.71
N MET A 160 2.16 4.33 -14.67
CA MET A 160 0.79 4.81 -14.62
C MET A 160 0.71 6.33 -14.81
N THR A 161 1.59 7.07 -14.14
CA THR A 161 1.66 8.53 -14.31
C THR A 161 2.04 8.90 -15.73
N SER A 162 3.07 8.26 -16.27
CA SER A 162 3.52 8.50 -17.64
C SER A 162 2.41 8.20 -18.65
N TYR A 163 1.64 7.13 -18.43
CA TYR A 163 0.53 6.72 -19.29
C TYR A 163 -0.54 7.81 -19.44
N TYR A 164 -0.90 8.47 -18.33
CA TYR A 164 -1.89 9.55 -18.31
C TYR A 164 -1.31 10.94 -18.59
N THR A 165 0.02 11.09 -18.60
CA THR A 165 0.68 12.35 -18.95
C THR A 165 0.66 12.50 -20.47
N PRO A 166 0.22 13.65 -21.03
CA PRO A 166 0.25 13.86 -22.47
C PRO A 166 1.66 13.73 -23.07
N GLU A 167 1.77 13.26 -24.32
CA GLU A 167 3.05 13.06 -25.02
C GLU A 167 3.88 14.34 -25.12
N GLN A 168 3.24 15.49 -25.31
CA GLN A 168 3.90 16.81 -25.36
C GLN A 168 4.64 17.18 -24.06
N PHE A 169 4.31 16.51 -22.94
CA PHE A 169 4.98 16.68 -21.66
C PHE A 169 5.92 15.50 -21.33
N GLY A 170 6.25 14.67 -22.33
CA GLY A 170 7.15 13.51 -22.17
C GLY A 170 6.48 12.25 -21.64
N GLY A 171 5.15 12.23 -21.54
CA GLY A 171 4.38 11.04 -21.16
C GLY A 171 3.95 10.19 -22.35
N GLY A 172 2.77 9.59 -22.23
CA GLY A 172 2.12 8.78 -23.23
C GLY A 172 2.46 7.29 -23.15
N VAL A 173 1.82 6.53 -24.03
CA VAL A 173 1.87 5.06 -24.04
C VAL A 173 3.30 4.53 -24.20
N LYS A 174 4.11 5.16 -25.06
CA LYS A 174 5.49 4.73 -25.30
C LYS A 174 6.38 4.90 -24.07
N ALA A 175 6.27 6.03 -23.38
CA ALA A 175 7.01 6.28 -22.14
C ALA A 175 6.56 5.35 -21.00
N ALA A 176 5.25 5.12 -20.90
CA ALA A 176 4.68 4.21 -19.92
C ALA A 176 5.12 2.76 -20.12
N LYS A 177 5.19 2.28 -21.38
CA LYS A 177 5.57 0.91 -21.71
C LYS A 177 6.93 0.52 -21.11
N VAL A 178 7.94 1.38 -21.22
CA VAL A 178 9.29 1.13 -20.66
C VAL A 178 9.23 0.92 -19.14
N MET A 179 8.47 1.76 -18.43
CA MET A 179 8.32 1.65 -16.98
C MET A 179 7.48 0.43 -16.58
N PHE A 180 6.46 0.09 -17.37
CA PHE A 180 5.61 -1.08 -17.16
C PHE A 180 6.35 -2.40 -17.38
N GLU A 181 7.20 -2.49 -18.40
CA GLU A 181 8.05 -3.66 -18.62
C GLU A 181 9.02 -3.87 -17.45
N SER A 182 9.71 -2.80 -17.02
CA SER A 182 10.59 -2.84 -15.84
C SER A 182 9.84 -3.25 -14.57
N ALA A 183 8.66 -2.67 -14.33
CA ALA A 183 7.83 -3.04 -13.18
C ALA A 183 7.35 -4.49 -13.24
N LEU A 184 7.02 -5.01 -14.44
CA LEU A 184 6.57 -6.38 -14.62
C LEU A 184 7.70 -7.38 -14.31
N ASP A 185 8.92 -7.10 -14.76
CA ASP A 185 10.10 -7.91 -14.43
C ASP A 185 10.33 -7.95 -12.92
N LYS A 186 10.22 -6.81 -12.25
CA LYS A 186 10.27 -6.75 -10.78
C LYS A 186 9.14 -7.54 -10.15
N PHE A 187 7.89 -7.43 -10.62
CA PHE A 187 6.76 -8.21 -10.10
C PHE A 187 6.93 -9.72 -10.31
N ASN A 188 7.66 -10.15 -11.33
CA ASN A 188 7.96 -11.55 -11.58
C ASN A 188 9.07 -12.09 -10.64
N GLY A 189 10.02 -11.23 -10.27
CA GLY A 189 11.09 -11.56 -9.32
C GLY A 189 10.79 -11.21 -7.85
N PHE A 190 9.68 -10.52 -7.57
CA PHE A 190 9.38 -10.00 -6.23
C PHE A 190 9.07 -11.13 -5.25
N VAL A 191 9.87 -11.21 -4.18
CA VAL A 191 9.65 -12.11 -3.05
C VAL A 191 9.26 -11.26 -1.84
N PRO A 192 8.01 -11.32 -1.37
CA PRO A 192 7.58 -10.59 -0.17
C PRO A 192 8.41 -11.01 1.05
N LYS A 193 8.81 -10.05 1.90
CA LYS A 193 9.58 -10.30 3.13
C LYS A 193 8.85 -11.25 4.08
N ASP A 194 7.52 -11.18 4.09
CA ASP A 194 6.62 -12.09 4.82
C ASP A 194 5.27 -12.19 4.10
N GLU A 195 4.40 -13.07 4.60
CA GLU A 195 3.10 -13.35 3.98
C GLU A 195 2.03 -12.25 4.12
N LEU A 196 2.30 -11.21 4.90
CA LEU A 196 1.44 -10.04 5.05
C LEU A 196 1.92 -8.85 4.23
N MET A 197 3.11 -8.93 3.63
CA MET A 197 3.62 -7.87 2.79
C MET A 197 2.76 -7.68 1.54
N PRO A 198 2.67 -6.45 1.01
CA PRO A 198 1.79 -6.15 -0.11
C PRO A 198 2.11 -6.98 -1.36
N THR A 199 1.06 -7.42 -2.06
CA THR A 199 1.13 -8.17 -3.32
C THR A 199 0.25 -7.57 -4.43
N TRP A 200 -0.42 -6.45 -4.17
CA TRP A 200 -1.21 -5.72 -5.16
C TRP A 200 -0.32 -5.10 -6.25
N GLY A 201 -0.93 -4.75 -7.38
CA GLY A 201 -0.33 -4.00 -8.48
C GLY A 201 -0.07 -4.84 -9.74
N LYS A 202 0.36 -6.09 -9.60
CA LYS A 202 0.71 -6.95 -10.74
C LYS A 202 -0.45 -7.14 -11.72
N LYS A 203 -1.62 -7.55 -11.21
CA LYS A 203 -2.82 -7.77 -12.04
C LYS A 203 -3.27 -6.48 -12.74
N GLN A 204 -3.15 -5.33 -12.07
CA GLN A 204 -3.50 -4.04 -12.66
C GLN A 204 -2.52 -3.68 -13.79
N LEU A 205 -1.22 -3.83 -13.55
CA LEU A 205 -0.17 -3.65 -14.55
C LEU A 205 -0.41 -4.53 -15.79
N GLU A 206 -0.65 -5.83 -15.59
CA GLU A 206 -0.93 -6.78 -16.68
C GLU A 206 -2.16 -6.36 -17.50
N ASN A 207 -3.19 -5.80 -16.85
CA ASN A 207 -4.36 -5.28 -17.54
C ASN A 207 -4.05 -4.02 -18.35
N PHE A 208 -3.21 -3.10 -17.85
CA PHE A 208 -2.73 -1.95 -18.63
C PHE A 208 -1.92 -2.39 -19.83
N MET A 209 -0.99 -3.34 -19.66
CA MET A 209 -0.15 -3.83 -20.74
C MET A 209 -0.95 -4.51 -21.86
N LYS A 210 -2.10 -5.13 -21.56
CA LYS A 210 -3.03 -5.65 -22.59
C LYS A 210 -3.67 -4.56 -23.46
N GLN A 211 -3.76 -3.34 -22.96
CA GLN A 211 -4.34 -2.20 -23.68
C GLN A 211 -3.29 -1.46 -24.53
N ILE A 212 -2.00 -1.70 -24.28
CA ILE A 212 -0.90 -1.10 -25.03
C ILE A 212 -0.64 -1.95 -26.28
N PRO A 213 -0.66 -1.35 -27.49
CA PRO A 213 -0.34 -2.08 -28.72
C PRO A 213 1.05 -2.72 -28.63
N GLN A 214 1.12 -4.02 -28.93
CA GLN A 214 2.39 -4.70 -29.17
C GLN A 214 2.87 -4.26 -30.56
N GLN A 215 3.71 -3.23 -30.60
CA GLN A 215 4.55 -2.95 -31.78
C GLN A 215 5.61 -4.03 -31.93
#